data_AF-C2BGL8-F1
#
_entry.id   AF-C2BGL8-F1
#
_cell.length_a   1.000
_cell.length_b   1.000
_cell.length_c   1.000
_cell.angle_alpha   90.00
_cell.angle_beta   90.00
_cell.angle_gamma   90.00
#
_symmetry.space_group_name_H-M   'P 1'
#
loop_
_entity.id
_entity.type
_entity.pdbx_description
1 polymer ?
#
loop_
_entity_poly.entity_id
_entity_poly.type
_entity_poly.pdbx_seq_one_letter_code
_entity_poly.pdbx_strand_id
1 'polypeptide(L)'
;MRNVAGITSTDSQKSSDMLMKCRYMDEITNNKGLVFATGTPVSNSMAELYTMQRYLQYDELKKMKLQHFDSWASTFGETITAIELNPEGNGYRSKTRFAKFYNLPELMNTVKGFMDIKTADVLNLPTPIAHYETIKTKPTEEQKEILETFSERADKVRDKQVDSSVDNMLLITNDGKKMALDQRLINPLLPDDPNSKVNTCIKNVFSIWDKYKDKKSAQLIFCDMSTPSSDFNIYDDIKTKLIDMGVPENEIEFIHKAKNNMEKDAIFDKVRKGEIRVFLVQHRKWEQVLMLKTN
;
A
#
# COMPACT_ATOMS: atom_id res chain seq x y z
N MET A 1 12.90 21.91 11.43
CA MET A 1 12.02 22.36 10.32
C MET A 1 10.56 22.19 10.74
N ARG A 2 9.70 23.22 10.65
CA ARG A 2 8.26 23.11 10.96
C ARG A 2 7.45 23.10 9.66
N ASN A 3 6.40 22.26 9.58
CA ASN A 3 5.42 22.18 8.47
C ASN A 3 5.83 21.41 7.20
N VAL A 4 6.84 20.54 7.23
CA VAL A 4 7.11 19.63 6.10
C VAL A 4 6.32 18.35 6.27
N ALA A 5 5.53 17.99 5.25
CA ALA A 5 4.74 16.77 5.29
C ALA A 5 5.64 15.52 5.21
N GLY A 6 5.33 14.51 6.02
CA GLY A 6 6.13 13.28 6.13
C GLY A 6 7.06 13.22 7.34
N ILE A 7 7.10 14.26 8.17
CA ILE A 7 7.82 14.28 9.45
C ILE A 7 6.82 14.45 10.59
N THR A 8 6.80 13.50 11.52
CA THR A 8 5.97 13.59 12.72
C THR A 8 6.65 14.51 13.73
N SER A 9 5.89 15.47 14.29
CA SER A 9 6.36 16.33 15.38
C SER A 9 6.21 15.72 16.78
N THR A 10 5.70 14.49 16.85
CA THR A 10 5.41 13.77 18.09
C THR A 10 6.42 12.65 18.30
N ASP A 11 6.97 12.56 19.50
CA ASP A 11 7.91 11.48 19.85
C ASP A 11 7.18 10.14 20.00
N SER A 12 7.77 9.09 19.43
CA SER A 12 7.30 7.71 19.56
C SER A 12 8.02 7.03 20.72
N GLN A 13 7.28 6.70 21.78
CA GLN A 13 7.83 6.00 22.94
C GLN A 13 8.46 4.65 22.55
N LYS A 14 7.86 3.95 21.58
CA LYS A 14 8.40 2.68 21.04
C LYS A 14 9.73 2.88 20.31
N SER A 15 9.85 3.95 19.53
CA SER A 15 11.09 4.25 18.78
C SER A 15 12.21 4.68 19.73
N SER A 16 11.89 5.45 20.76
CA SER A 16 12.86 5.81 21.82
C SER A 16 13.32 4.60 22.63
N ASP A 17 12.41 3.70 23.00
CA ASP A 17 12.75 2.42 23.65
C ASP A 17 13.67 1.57 22.78
N MET A 18 13.36 1.43 21.49
CA MET A 18 14.23 0.71 20.55
C MET A 18 15.62 1.35 20.44
N LEU A 19 15.69 2.68 20.39
CA LEU A 19 16.98 3.39 20.37
C LEU A 19 17.80 3.06 21.62
N MET A 20 17.21 3.14 22.81
CA MET A 20 17.90 2.85 24.07
C MET A 20 18.43 1.42 24.10
N LYS A 21 17.62 0.45 23.66
CA LYS A 21 18.05 -0.95 23.54
C LYS A 21 19.20 -1.12 22.55
N CYS A 22 19.14 -0.44 21.40
CA CYS A 22 20.23 -0.48 20.43
C CYS A 22 21.53 0.09 21.03
N ARG A 23 21.45 1.24 21.70
CA ARG A 23 22.63 1.85 22.36
C ARG A 23 23.21 0.96 23.44
N TYR A 24 22.37 0.37 24.28
CA TYR A 24 22.82 -0.56 25.33
C TYR A 24 23.50 -1.81 24.75
N MET A 25 22.90 -2.41 23.71
CA MET A 25 23.51 -3.56 23.02
C MET A 25 24.85 -3.19 22.38
N ASP A 26 24.95 -2.01 21.77
CA ASP A 26 26.19 -1.51 21.18
C ASP A 26 27.29 -1.31 22.23
N GLU A 27 26.95 -0.82 23.42
CA GLU A 27 27.90 -0.65 24.54
C GLU A 27 28.46 -1.98 25.03
N ILE A 28 27.60 -3.01 25.22
CA ILE A 28 28.03 -4.30 25.76
C ILE A 28 28.68 -5.21 24.71
N THR A 29 28.34 -5.04 23.43
CA THR A 29 28.85 -5.89 22.33
C THR A 29 29.91 -5.21 21.46
N ASN A 30 30.25 -3.96 21.77
CA ASN A 30 31.15 -3.12 20.96
C ASN A 30 30.68 -3.04 19.50
N ASN A 31 29.41 -2.66 19.30
CA ASN A 31 28.73 -2.51 17.99
C ASN A 31 28.60 -3.80 17.16
N LYS A 32 28.56 -5.00 17.78
CA LYS A 32 28.49 -6.29 17.06
C LYS A 32 27.24 -7.14 17.34
N GLY A 33 26.30 -6.61 18.10
CA GLY A 33 25.16 -7.38 18.64
C GLY A 33 23.82 -7.20 17.93
N LEU A 34 23.73 -6.34 16.91
CA LEU A 34 22.45 -5.94 16.28
C LEU A 34 22.44 -6.20 14.78
N VAL A 35 21.39 -6.87 14.31
CA VAL A 35 21.11 -7.09 12.90
C VAL A 35 19.64 -6.81 12.64
N PHE A 36 19.36 -5.96 11.66
CA PHE A 36 18.01 -5.65 11.21
C PHE A 36 17.80 -6.28 9.84
N ALA A 37 16.61 -6.85 9.61
CA ALA A 37 16.21 -7.39 8.33
C ALA A 37 14.98 -6.63 7.83
N THR A 38 15.02 -6.16 6.59
CA THR A 38 13.90 -5.49 5.92
C THR A 38 13.83 -5.90 4.46
N GLY A 39 12.62 -6.14 3.95
CA GLY A 39 12.38 -6.36 2.52
C GLY A 39 12.36 -5.06 1.70
N THR A 40 12.28 -3.91 2.36
CA THR A 40 12.28 -2.59 1.74
C THR A 40 13.37 -1.73 2.39
N PRO A 41 14.50 -1.45 1.70
CA PRO A 41 15.62 -0.75 2.31
C PRO A 41 15.26 0.70 2.73
N VAL A 42 14.34 1.36 2.00
CA VAL A 42 13.75 2.67 2.34
C VAL A 42 12.32 2.70 1.80
N SER A 43 11.30 2.82 2.66
CA SER A 43 9.90 2.60 2.27
C SER A 43 9.14 3.89 1.90
N ASN A 44 9.85 4.90 1.38
CA ASN A 44 9.34 6.22 0.93
C ASN A 44 9.43 7.39 1.93
N SER A 45 10.15 7.29 3.04
CA SER A 45 10.48 8.47 3.85
C SER A 45 11.96 8.57 4.19
N MET A 46 12.53 9.77 3.99
CA MET A 46 13.90 10.10 4.42
C MET A 46 14.09 9.91 5.94
N ALA A 47 13.01 10.10 6.70
CA ALA A 47 12.99 9.90 8.14
C ALA A 47 13.28 8.45 8.52
N GLU A 48 12.75 7.46 7.79
CA GLU A 48 13.04 6.04 8.06
C GLU A 48 14.52 5.72 7.92
N LEU A 49 15.16 6.17 6.84
CA LEU A 49 16.59 5.94 6.63
C LEU A 49 17.42 6.56 7.74
N TYR A 50 17.08 7.79 8.14
CA TYR A 50 17.74 8.45 9.27
C TYR A 50 17.51 7.70 10.59
N THR A 51 16.30 7.21 10.85
CA THR A 51 15.99 6.40 12.03
C THR A 51 16.83 5.12 12.05
N MET A 52 17.00 4.45 10.90
CA MET A 52 17.88 3.28 10.81
C MET A 52 19.35 3.62 11.04
N GLN A 53 19.86 4.73 10.48
CA GLN A 53 21.20 5.23 10.79
C GLN A 53 21.37 5.56 12.29
N ARG A 54 20.34 6.12 12.93
CA ARG A 54 20.33 6.38 14.37
C ARG A 54 20.38 5.10 15.20
N TYR A 55 19.80 4.00 14.72
CA TYR A 55 19.83 2.71 15.42
C TYR A 55 21.14 1.94 15.20
N LEU A 56 21.69 1.95 13.99
CA LEU A 56 22.78 1.05 13.59
C LEU A 56 24.12 1.75 13.35
N GLN A 57 24.13 3.07 13.22
CA GLN A 57 25.30 3.85 12.82
C GLN A 57 25.45 5.16 13.63
N TYR A 58 24.99 5.15 14.89
CA TYR A 58 24.90 6.36 15.72
C TYR A 58 26.24 7.07 15.94
N ASP A 59 27.32 6.32 16.18
CA ASP A 59 28.65 6.89 16.41
C ASP A 59 29.18 7.64 15.19
N GLU A 60 28.85 7.16 13.98
CA GLU A 60 29.24 7.83 12.73
C GLU A 60 28.45 9.12 12.54
N LEU A 61 27.14 9.10 12.79
CA LEU A 61 26.32 10.32 12.82
C LEU A 61 26.87 11.34 13.83
N LYS A 62 27.39 10.89 14.97
CA LYS A 62 28.03 11.74 15.97
C LYS A 62 29.30 12.40 15.44
N LYS A 63 30.19 11.65 14.77
CA LYS A 63 31.41 12.17 14.14
C LYS A 63 31.11 13.20 13.06
N MET A 64 30.09 12.93 12.23
CA MET A 64 29.65 13.84 11.17
C MET A 64 28.85 15.06 11.69
N LYS A 65 28.55 15.11 13.00
CA LYS A 65 27.67 16.12 13.62
C LYS A 65 26.23 16.13 13.05
N LEU A 66 25.76 14.98 12.59
CA LEU A 66 24.42 14.77 12.01
C LEU A 66 23.48 14.02 12.98
N GLN A 67 23.63 14.27 14.28
CA GLN A 67 22.86 13.60 15.33
C GLN A 67 21.41 14.08 15.42
N HIS A 68 21.09 15.21 14.79
CA HIS A 68 19.75 15.78 14.74
C HIS A 68 19.21 15.66 13.33
N PHE A 69 17.92 15.30 13.23
CA PHE A 69 17.27 15.08 11.94
C PHE A 69 17.34 16.33 11.05
N ASP A 70 17.15 17.52 11.61
CA ASP A 70 17.23 18.78 10.83
C ASP A 70 18.60 18.97 10.17
N SER A 71 19.70 18.66 10.86
CA SER A 71 21.06 18.75 10.33
C SER A 71 21.34 17.70 9.26
N TRP A 72 20.83 16.48 9.45
CA TRP A 72 20.93 15.41 8.47
C TRP A 72 20.11 15.73 7.21
N ALA A 73 18.87 16.19 7.39
CA ALA A 73 17.95 16.56 6.32
C ALA A 73 18.44 17.77 5.52
N SER A 74 19.10 18.76 6.15
CA SER A 74 19.72 19.87 5.41
C SER A 74 20.93 19.44 4.57
N THR A 75 21.58 18.33 4.94
CA THR A 75 22.78 17.83 4.25
C THR A 75 22.42 16.92 3.08
N PHE A 76 21.39 16.09 3.25
CA PHE A 76 21.02 15.04 2.30
C PHE A 76 19.62 15.17 1.71
N GLY A 77 18.79 16.10 2.17
CA GLY A 77 17.39 16.23 1.76
C GLY A 77 17.12 17.48 0.93
N GLU A 78 16.29 17.29 -0.09
CA GLU A 78 15.73 18.36 -0.89
C GLU A 78 14.21 18.37 -0.77
N THR A 79 13.66 19.53 -0.39
CA THR A 79 12.22 19.74 -0.36
C THR A 79 11.72 20.19 -1.73
N ILE A 80 10.74 19.49 -2.28
CA ILE A 80 10.05 19.90 -3.50
C ILE A 80 8.63 20.33 -3.13
N THR A 81 8.23 21.47 -3.67
CA THR A 81 6.84 21.91 -3.62
C THR A 81 6.13 21.37 -4.84
N ALA A 82 5.27 20.38 -4.64
CA ALA A 82 4.48 19.76 -5.70
C ALA A 82 3.02 20.18 -5.57
N ILE A 83 2.37 20.39 -6.71
CA ILE A 83 0.94 20.59 -6.79
C ILE A 83 0.28 19.21 -6.74
N GLU A 84 -0.54 18.96 -5.74
CA GLU A 84 -1.24 17.69 -5.52
C GLU A 84 -2.74 17.90 -5.61
N LEU A 85 -3.48 16.90 -6.08
CA LEU A 85 -4.93 16.92 -6.06
C LEU A 85 -5.41 16.99 -4.60
N ASN A 86 -6.44 17.79 -4.33
CA ASN A 86 -7.07 17.76 -3.01
C ASN A 86 -7.61 16.35 -2.70
N PRO A 87 -7.64 15.93 -1.42
CA PRO A 87 -8.23 14.65 -1.02
C PRO A 87 -9.67 14.45 -1.50
N GLU A 88 -10.35 15.55 -1.77
CA GLU A 88 -11.75 15.70 -2.15
C GLU A 88 -11.98 15.53 -3.66
N GLY A 89 -10.92 15.42 -4.46
CA GLY A 89 -11.01 15.26 -5.91
C GLY A 89 -11.12 16.57 -6.69
N ASN A 90 -11.57 17.65 -6.04
CA ASN A 90 -11.73 18.97 -6.67
C ASN A 90 -10.64 19.96 -6.26
N GLY A 91 -9.92 20.47 -7.26
CA GLY A 91 -8.87 21.47 -7.09
C GLY A 91 -7.50 20.90 -6.73
N TYR A 92 -6.53 21.82 -6.59
CA TYR A 92 -5.13 21.49 -6.36
C TYR A 92 -4.59 22.22 -5.14
N ARG A 93 -3.80 21.53 -4.32
CA ARG A 93 -3.05 22.11 -3.21
C ARG A 93 -1.56 21.94 -3.43
N SER A 94 -0.85 23.05 -3.31
CA SER A 94 0.60 23.03 -3.26
C SER A 94 1.06 22.49 -1.90
N LYS A 95 1.83 21.40 -1.91
CA LYS A 95 2.35 20.77 -0.70
C LYS A 95 3.85 20.56 -0.84
N THR A 96 4.60 21.14 0.10
CA THR A 96 6.04 20.91 0.20
C THR A 96 6.31 19.59 0.90
N ARG A 97 7.03 18.70 0.22
CA ARG A 97 7.43 17.37 0.70
C ARG A 97 8.93 17.18 0.50
N PHE A 98 9.57 16.39 1.36
CA PHE A 98 10.88 15.84 1.04
C PHE A 98 10.70 14.84 -0.10
N ALA A 99 11.30 15.15 -1.25
CA ALA A 99 11.02 14.41 -2.49
C ALA A 99 12.28 13.89 -3.18
N LYS A 100 13.46 14.46 -2.90
CA LYS A 100 14.72 14.02 -3.46
C LYS A 100 15.83 14.04 -2.41
N PHE A 101 16.82 13.19 -2.64
CA PHE A 101 18.07 13.22 -1.92
C PHE A 101 19.06 14.11 -2.67
N TYR A 102 19.72 15.00 -1.95
CA TYR A 102 20.91 15.72 -2.40
C TYR A 102 22.15 14.94 -1.92
N ASN A 103 23.27 14.95 -2.66
CA ASN A 103 24.49 14.19 -2.33
C ASN A 103 24.25 12.68 -2.14
N LEU A 104 23.50 12.07 -3.07
CA LEU A 104 23.20 10.63 -3.07
C LEU A 104 24.44 9.73 -2.97
N PRO A 105 25.54 9.97 -3.70
CA PRO A 105 26.74 9.13 -3.60
C PRO A 105 27.32 9.09 -2.18
N GLU A 106 27.43 10.24 -1.51
CA GLU A 106 27.97 10.39 -0.16
C GLU A 106 27.06 9.74 0.88
N LEU A 107 25.74 9.93 0.73
CA LEU A 107 24.75 9.25 1.56
C LEU A 107 24.86 7.74 1.39
N MET A 108 24.92 7.25 0.16
CA MET A 108 25.02 5.81 -0.12
C MET A 108 26.32 5.20 0.38
N ASN A 109 27.43 5.94 0.36
CA ASN A 109 28.69 5.48 0.95
C ASN A 109 28.56 5.29 2.47
N THR A 110 27.86 6.21 3.13
CA THR A 110 27.57 6.13 4.56
C THR A 110 26.62 4.96 4.87
N VAL A 111 25.55 4.81 4.07
CA VAL A 111 24.52 3.77 4.25
C VAL A 111 25.06 2.36 4.02
N LYS A 112 25.91 2.17 3.01
CA LYS A 112 26.57 0.88 2.74
C LYS A 112 27.48 0.42 3.89
N GLY A 113 27.83 1.31 4.81
CA GLY A 113 28.59 0.95 6.02
C GLY A 113 27.80 0.09 7.01
N PHE A 114 26.47 0.15 7.00
CA PHE A 114 25.62 -0.64 7.92
C PHE A 114 24.52 -1.44 7.23
N MET A 115 24.29 -1.24 5.93
CA MET A 115 23.22 -1.88 5.16
C MET A 115 23.81 -2.62 3.95
N ASP A 116 23.62 -3.95 3.90
CA ASP A 116 23.80 -4.73 2.66
C ASP A 116 22.46 -4.80 1.93
N ILE A 117 22.43 -4.32 0.69
CA ILE A 117 21.22 -4.25 -0.14
C ILE A 117 21.39 -5.22 -1.30
N LYS A 118 20.53 -6.25 -1.32
CA LYS A 118 20.39 -7.15 -2.47
C LYS A 118 19.08 -6.87 -3.16
N THR A 119 19.15 -6.20 -4.30
CA THR A 119 18.00 -5.97 -5.17
C THR A 119 17.83 -7.13 -6.14
N ALA A 120 16.62 -7.28 -6.70
CA ALA A 120 16.29 -8.42 -7.57
C ALA A 120 17.19 -8.50 -8.84
N ASP A 121 17.61 -7.35 -9.36
CA ASP A 121 18.56 -7.21 -10.47
C ASP A 121 19.97 -7.73 -10.12
N VAL A 122 20.43 -7.52 -8.88
CA VAL A 122 21.73 -8.03 -8.41
C VAL A 122 21.68 -9.54 -8.20
N LEU A 123 20.54 -10.07 -7.78
CA LEU A 123 20.36 -11.50 -7.52
C LEU A 123 20.23 -12.34 -8.81
N ASN A 124 20.00 -11.70 -9.96
CA ASN A 124 19.84 -12.33 -11.28
C ASN A 124 18.97 -13.60 -11.24
N LEU A 125 17.85 -13.52 -10.50
CA LEU A 125 16.93 -14.65 -10.34
C LEU A 125 16.15 -14.87 -11.63
N PRO A 126 15.90 -16.13 -12.05
CA PRO A 126 15.08 -16.44 -13.21
C PRO A 126 13.62 -16.09 -12.91
N THR A 127 13.26 -14.82 -13.09
CA THR A 127 11.90 -14.31 -12.91
C THR A 127 11.25 -14.06 -14.26
N PRO A 128 9.93 -14.28 -14.39
CA PRO A 128 9.23 -13.99 -15.63
C PRO A 128 9.21 -12.47 -15.90
N ILE A 129 9.23 -12.09 -17.18
CA ILE A 129 9.08 -10.69 -17.59
C ILE A 129 7.64 -10.26 -17.31
N ALA A 130 7.47 -9.27 -16.43
CA ALA A 130 6.17 -8.71 -16.11
C ALA A 130 5.74 -7.68 -17.18
N HIS A 131 4.52 -7.83 -17.68
CA HIS A 131 3.87 -6.84 -18.53
C HIS A 131 2.85 -6.06 -17.71
N TYR A 132 3.03 -4.74 -17.64
CA TYR A 132 2.17 -3.85 -16.88
C TYR A 132 1.22 -3.11 -17.81
N GLU A 133 -0.08 -3.20 -17.54
CA GLU A 133 -1.12 -2.51 -18.28
C GLU A 133 -1.99 -1.71 -17.30
N THR A 134 -2.24 -0.44 -17.62
CA THR A 134 -3.13 0.43 -16.82
C THR A 134 -4.42 0.66 -17.57
N ILE A 135 -5.50 0.07 -17.07
CA ILE A 135 -6.85 0.24 -17.61
C ILE A 135 -7.50 1.45 -16.94
N LYS A 136 -7.87 2.45 -17.74
CA LYS A 136 -8.54 3.66 -17.27
C LYS A 136 -10.03 3.56 -17.57
N THR A 137 -10.87 3.69 -16.55
CA THR A 137 -12.32 3.85 -16.70
C THR A 137 -12.70 5.32 -16.58
N LYS A 138 -13.75 5.73 -17.28
CA LYS A 138 -14.31 7.08 -17.13
C LYS A 138 -15.29 7.07 -15.94
N PRO A 139 -15.40 8.16 -15.17
CA PRO A 139 -16.42 8.26 -14.14
C PRO A 139 -17.80 8.34 -14.77
N THR A 140 -18.79 7.69 -14.14
CA THR A 140 -20.21 7.80 -14.51
C THR A 140 -20.76 9.18 -14.12
N GLU A 141 -21.94 9.57 -14.62
CA GLU A 141 -22.54 10.83 -14.22
C GLU A 141 -22.92 10.81 -12.73
N GLU A 142 -23.44 9.68 -12.21
CA GLU A 142 -23.75 9.51 -10.79
C GLU A 142 -22.50 9.64 -9.92
N GLN A 143 -21.35 9.11 -10.36
CA GLN A 143 -20.09 9.28 -9.64
C GLN A 143 -19.63 10.74 -9.60
N LYS A 144 -19.89 11.53 -10.65
CA LYS A 144 -19.58 12.97 -10.64
C LYS A 144 -20.48 13.71 -9.66
N GLU A 145 -21.78 13.43 -9.66
CA GLU A 145 -22.73 14.03 -8.72
C GLU A 145 -22.36 13.69 -7.27
N ILE A 146 -22.03 12.42 -6.97
CA ILE A 146 -21.59 12.02 -5.63
C ILE A 146 -20.29 12.73 -5.23
N LEU A 147 -19.35 12.92 -6.17
CA LEU A 147 -18.10 13.62 -5.93
C LEU A 147 -18.32 15.10 -5.56
N GLU A 148 -19.32 15.76 -6.14
CA GLU A 148 -19.72 17.11 -5.76
C GLU A 148 -20.17 17.15 -4.29
N THR A 149 -20.96 16.16 -3.84
CA THR A 149 -21.37 16.08 -2.42
C THR A 149 -20.19 15.90 -1.47
N PHE A 150 -19.13 15.19 -1.88
CA PHE A 150 -17.92 15.05 -1.06
C PHE A 150 -17.15 16.36 -0.93
N SER A 151 -17.16 17.19 -1.97
CA SER A 151 -16.56 18.52 -1.93
C SER A 151 -17.30 19.41 -0.92
N GLU A 152 -18.64 19.43 -0.98
CA GLU A 152 -19.46 20.20 -0.02
C GLU A 152 -19.28 19.73 1.43
N ARG A 153 -19.25 18.40 1.66
CA ARG A 153 -18.97 17.83 2.99
C ARG A 153 -17.61 18.29 3.49
N ALA A 154 -16.62 18.34 2.62
CA ALA A 154 -15.27 18.70 3.01
C ALA A 154 -15.10 20.18 3.34
N ASP A 155 -15.75 21.06 2.59
CA ASP A 155 -15.79 22.48 2.92
C ASP A 155 -16.46 22.72 4.28
N LYS A 156 -17.59 22.05 4.57
CA LYS A 156 -18.24 22.10 5.89
C LYS A 156 -17.33 21.65 7.03
N VAL A 157 -16.58 20.57 6.84
CA VAL A 157 -15.61 20.07 7.83
C VAL A 157 -14.45 21.06 8.00
N ARG A 158 -13.96 21.66 6.92
CA ARG A 158 -12.87 22.65 6.93
C ARG A 158 -13.27 23.93 7.65
N ASP A 159 -14.51 24.37 7.44
CA ASP A 159 -15.12 25.53 8.08
C ASP A 159 -15.59 25.26 9.51
N LYS A 160 -15.36 24.04 10.03
CA LYS A 160 -15.78 23.58 11.36
C LYS A 160 -17.28 23.72 11.61
N GLN A 161 -18.09 23.62 10.54
CA GLN A 161 -19.55 23.63 10.62
C GLN A 161 -20.12 22.28 11.07
N VAL A 162 -19.31 21.22 11.05
CA VAL A 162 -19.68 19.86 11.47
C VAL A 162 -18.67 19.36 12.50
N ASP A 163 -19.16 18.65 13.51
CA ASP A 163 -18.31 18.01 14.50
C ASP A 163 -17.52 16.85 13.89
N SER A 164 -16.23 16.76 14.22
CA SER A 164 -15.32 15.73 13.70
C SER A 164 -15.72 14.28 13.98
N SER A 165 -16.56 14.06 15.00
CA SER A 165 -17.13 12.74 15.33
C SER A 165 -18.27 12.34 14.40
N VAL A 166 -18.92 13.32 13.76
CA VAL A 166 -20.02 13.10 12.80
C VAL A 166 -19.47 12.97 11.39
N ASP A 167 -18.64 13.92 10.96
CA ASP A 167 -17.98 13.87 9.65
C ASP A 167 -16.57 14.44 9.72
N ASN A 168 -15.65 13.86 8.95
CA ASN A 168 -14.26 14.30 8.91
C ASN A 168 -13.58 13.89 7.60
N MET A 169 -12.39 14.46 7.37
CA MET A 169 -11.60 14.20 6.16
C MET A 169 -11.27 12.72 5.93
N LEU A 170 -11.12 11.92 6.99
CA LEU A 170 -10.82 10.49 6.85
C LEU A 170 -12.04 9.72 6.35
N LEU A 171 -13.24 10.02 6.88
CA LEU A 171 -14.50 9.44 6.43
C LEU A 171 -14.78 9.80 4.97
N ILE A 172 -14.66 11.08 4.61
CA ILE A 172 -14.85 11.55 3.23
C ILE A 172 -13.86 10.89 2.27
N THR A 173 -12.58 10.79 2.64
CA THR A 173 -11.58 10.09 1.83
C THR A 173 -11.91 8.60 1.68
N ASN A 174 -12.43 7.97 2.73
CA ASN A 174 -12.83 6.56 2.68
C ASN A 174 -14.05 6.35 1.77
N ASP A 175 -15.04 7.23 1.84
CA ASP A 175 -16.21 7.22 0.96
C ASP A 175 -15.81 7.48 -0.51
N GLY A 176 -14.90 8.42 -0.74
CA GLY A 176 -14.30 8.66 -2.06
C GLY A 176 -13.64 7.42 -2.65
N LYS A 177 -12.90 6.65 -1.83
CA LYS A 177 -12.31 5.38 -2.27
C LYS A 177 -13.35 4.30 -2.57
N LYS A 178 -14.42 4.21 -1.77
CA LYS A 178 -15.54 3.29 -2.03
C LYS A 178 -16.21 3.63 -3.36
N MET A 179 -16.58 4.90 -3.56
CA MET A 179 -17.21 5.38 -4.79
C MET A 179 -16.35 5.13 -6.03
N ALA A 180 -15.04 5.41 -5.94
CA ALA A 180 -14.09 5.20 -7.03
C ALA A 180 -13.89 3.71 -7.38
N LEU A 181 -14.19 2.81 -6.44
CA LEU A 181 -14.17 1.38 -6.66
C LEU A 181 -15.49 0.91 -7.26
N ASP A 182 -16.60 1.16 -6.57
CA ASP A 182 -17.96 0.92 -7.06
C ASP A 182 -18.97 1.78 -6.27
N GLN A 183 -19.85 2.51 -6.97
CA GLN A 183 -20.84 3.39 -6.35
C GLN A 183 -21.85 2.65 -5.46
N ARG A 184 -22.11 1.36 -5.74
CA ARG A 184 -23.00 0.51 -4.95
C ARG A 184 -22.50 0.27 -3.52
N LEU A 185 -21.22 0.55 -3.25
CA LEU A 185 -20.67 0.55 -1.89
C LEU A 185 -21.11 1.74 -1.03
N ILE A 186 -21.56 2.82 -1.67
CA ILE A 186 -22.17 3.97 -0.98
C ILE A 186 -23.67 3.76 -0.86
N ASN A 187 -24.32 3.37 -1.97
CA ASN A 187 -25.74 3.09 -2.00
C ASN A 187 -26.02 1.87 -2.90
N PRO A 188 -26.42 0.72 -2.33
CA PRO A 188 -26.69 -0.51 -3.10
C PRO A 188 -27.79 -0.39 -4.16
N LEU A 189 -28.64 0.64 -4.09
CA LEU A 189 -29.72 0.89 -5.04
C LEU A 189 -29.25 1.58 -6.33
N LEU A 190 -28.01 2.06 -6.37
CA LEU A 190 -27.45 2.67 -7.56
C LEU A 190 -27.24 1.65 -8.69
N PRO A 191 -27.32 2.07 -9.96
CA PRO A 191 -27.19 1.16 -11.09
C PRO A 191 -25.80 0.54 -11.17
N ASP A 192 -25.74 -0.69 -11.67
CA ASP A 192 -24.50 -1.38 -11.99
C ASP A 192 -24.03 -1.00 -13.41
N ASP A 193 -23.17 0.01 -13.51
CA ASP A 193 -22.67 0.49 -14.82
C ASP A 193 -21.73 -0.56 -15.45
N PRO A 194 -22.03 -1.08 -16.66
CA PRO A 194 -21.16 -2.02 -17.39
C PRO A 194 -19.72 -1.51 -17.65
N ASN A 195 -19.48 -0.21 -17.58
CA ASN A 195 -18.19 0.46 -17.76
C ASN A 195 -17.50 0.81 -16.43
N SER A 196 -18.09 0.39 -15.30
CA SER A 196 -17.47 0.55 -13.98
C SER A 196 -16.11 -0.16 -13.91
N LYS A 197 -15.29 0.24 -12.95
CA LYS A 197 -13.98 -0.36 -12.71
C LYS A 197 -14.09 -1.85 -12.40
N VAL A 198 -15.07 -2.24 -11.59
CA VAL A 198 -15.33 -3.64 -11.24
C VAL A 198 -15.77 -4.44 -12.46
N ASN A 199 -16.72 -3.95 -13.26
CA ASN A 199 -17.19 -4.68 -14.45
C ASN A 199 -16.12 -4.78 -15.54
N THR A 200 -15.30 -3.75 -15.71
CA THR A 200 -14.15 -3.79 -16.63
C THR A 200 -13.13 -4.83 -16.16
N CYS A 201 -12.88 -4.92 -14.85
CA CYS A 201 -12.02 -5.95 -14.27
C CYS A 201 -12.58 -7.36 -14.53
N ILE A 202 -13.88 -7.58 -14.28
CA ILE A 202 -14.54 -8.88 -14.50
C ILE A 202 -14.45 -9.32 -15.96
N LYS A 203 -14.72 -8.41 -16.90
CA LYS A 203 -14.61 -8.68 -18.35
C LYS A 203 -13.20 -9.13 -18.73
N ASN A 204 -12.18 -8.46 -18.19
CA ASN A 204 -10.78 -8.80 -18.46
C ASN A 204 -10.39 -10.14 -17.84
N VAL A 205 -10.79 -10.39 -16.59
CA VAL A 205 -10.56 -11.66 -15.89
C VAL A 205 -11.19 -12.81 -16.66
N PHE A 206 -12.43 -12.66 -17.11
CA PHE A 206 -13.12 -13.66 -17.92
C PHE A 206 -12.41 -13.89 -19.26
N SER A 207 -12.03 -12.82 -19.96
CA SER A 207 -11.31 -12.92 -21.24
C SER A 207 -9.99 -13.68 -21.11
N ILE A 208 -9.21 -13.41 -20.06
CA ILE A 208 -7.95 -14.12 -19.77
C ILE A 208 -8.23 -15.57 -19.37
N TRP A 209 -9.27 -15.81 -18.56
CA TRP A 209 -9.66 -17.15 -18.13
C TRP A 209 -10.04 -18.05 -19.31
N ASP A 210 -10.84 -17.52 -20.25
CA ASP A 210 -11.29 -18.23 -21.44
C ASP A 210 -10.12 -18.48 -22.42
N LYS A 211 -9.31 -17.44 -22.68
CA LYS A 211 -8.13 -17.52 -23.56
C LYS A 211 -7.10 -18.57 -23.13
N TYR A 212 -6.92 -18.77 -21.81
CA TYR A 212 -5.91 -19.69 -21.26
C TYR A 212 -6.52 -20.88 -20.52
N LYS A 213 -7.70 -21.32 -20.96
CA LYS A 213 -8.42 -22.46 -20.38
C LYS A 213 -7.67 -23.78 -20.52
N ASP A 214 -6.94 -23.95 -21.63
CA ASP A 214 -6.04 -25.08 -21.90
C ASP A 214 -4.86 -25.15 -20.92
N LYS A 215 -4.28 -23.99 -20.57
CA LYS A 215 -3.12 -23.88 -19.68
C LYS A 215 -3.46 -23.85 -18.20
N LYS A 216 -4.76 -23.82 -17.85
CA LYS A 216 -5.25 -23.65 -16.47
C LYS A 216 -4.59 -22.49 -15.73
N SER A 217 -4.33 -21.38 -16.43
CA SER A 217 -3.68 -20.22 -15.82
C SER A 217 -4.51 -19.65 -14.69
N ALA A 218 -3.83 -19.30 -13.59
CA ALA A 218 -4.42 -18.68 -12.42
C ALA A 218 -4.27 -17.15 -12.46
N GLN A 219 -5.27 -16.46 -11.91
CA GLN A 219 -5.34 -15.01 -11.82
C GLN A 219 -5.49 -14.59 -10.36
N LEU A 220 -4.70 -13.60 -9.95
CA LEU A 220 -4.75 -13.00 -8.62
C LEU A 220 -5.40 -11.63 -8.73
N ILE A 221 -6.49 -11.42 -7.97
CA ILE A 221 -7.20 -10.14 -7.90
C ILE A 221 -6.98 -9.54 -6.51
N PHE A 222 -6.36 -8.37 -6.46
CA PHE A 222 -6.16 -7.65 -5.21
C PHE A 222 -7.27 -6.62 -5.00
N CYS A 223 -8.04 -6.77 -3.92
CA CYS A 223 -9.10 -5.84 -3.53
C CYS A 223 -9.04 -5.57 -2.03
N ASP A 224 -8.58 -4.37 -1.67
CA ASP A 224 -8.36 -4.00 -0.26
C ASP A 224 -9.61 -3.54 0.49
N MET A 225 -10.68 -3.25 -0.24
CA MET A 225 -11.95 -2.75 0.29
C MET A 225 -13.08 -3.72 0.00
N SER A 226 -14.21 -3.55 0.71
CA SER A 226 -15.42 -4.36 0.52
C SER A 226 -15.16 -5.86 0.71
N THR A 227 -14.53 -6.23 1.83
CA THR A 227 -14.35 -7.64 2.20
C THR A 227 -15.70 -8.33 2.38
N PRO A 228 -15.79 -9.66 2.19
CA PRO A 228 -17.05 -10.39 2.29
C PRO A 228 -17.83 -10.08 3.58
N SER A 229 -19.10 -9.69 3.42
CA SER A 229 -20.04 -9.35 4.50
C SER A 229 -21.48 -9.72 4.09
N SER A 230 -22.45 -9.57 4.99
CA SER A 230 -23.88 -9.79 4.68
C SER A 230 -24.46 -8.77 3.72
N ASP A 231 -23.87 -7.58 3.66
CA ASP A 231 -24.27 -6.50 2.77
C ASP A 231 -23.56 -6.62 1.42
N PHE A 232 -23.94 -5.77 0.46
CA PHE A 232 -23.30 -5.73 -0.86
C PHE A 232 -21.78 -5.63 -0.71
N ASN A 233 -21.08 -6.59 -1.33
CA ASN A 233 -19.64 -6.61 -1.36
C ASN A 233 -19.08 -7.05 -2.72
N ILE A 234 -17.89 -6.56 -3.04
CA ILE A 234 -17.28 -6.72 -4.36
C ILE A 234 -16.78 -8.15 -4.59
N TYR A 235 -16.40 -8.85 -3.52
CA TYR A 235 -15.94 -10.24 -3.66
C TYR A 235 -17.06 -11.13 -4.18
N ASP A 236 -18.24 -11.02 -3.58
CA ASP A 236 -19.42 -11.76 -3.99
C ASP A 236 -19.98 -11.26 -5.34
N ASP A 237 -19.93 -9.94 -5.61
CA ASP A 237 -20.32 -9.39 -6.93
C ASP A 237 -19.43 -9.93 -8.06
N ILE A 238 -18.11 -9.93 -7.88
CA ILE A 238 -17.16 -10.51 -8.85
C ILE A 238 -17.43 -12.00 -9.03
N LYS A 239 -17.58 -12.75 -7.94
CA LYS A 239 -17.82 -14.19 -7.99
C LYS A 239 -19.12 -14.51 -8.74
N THR A 240 -20.22 -13.86 -8.38
CA THR A 240 -21.54 -14.09 -8.99
C THR A 240 -21.49 -13.81 -10.49
N LYS A 241 -20.96 -12.65 -10.89
CA LYS A 241 -20.86 -12.27 -12.30
C LYS A 241 -19.95 -13.20 -13.11
N LEU A 242 -18.84 -13.66 -12.54
CA LEU A 242 -17.99 -14.65 -13.22
C LEU A 242 -18.69 -15.99 -13.40
N ILE A 243 -19.48 -16.44 -12.42
CA ILE A 243 -20.29 -17.65 -12.52
C ILE A 243 -21.36 -17.49 -13.60
N ASP A 244 -22.04 -16.34 -13.65
CA ASP A 244 -23.06 -16.05 -14.67
C ASP A 244 -22.46 -16.01 -16.09
N MET A 245 -21.19 -15.62 -16.22
CA MET A 245 -20.42 -15.69 -17.48
C MET A 245 -19.91 -17.10 -17.82
N GLY A 246 -20.07 -18.09 -16.93
CA GLY A 246 -19.75 -19.49 -17.15
C GLY A 246 -18.47 -20.00 -16.50
N VAL A 247 -17.85 -19.24 -15.59
CA VAL A 247 -16.71 -19.72 -14.79
C VAL A 247 -17.22 -20.68 -13.70
N PRO A 248 -16.69 -21.91 -13.59
CA PRO A 248 -17.11 -22.84 -12.54
C PRO A 248 -16.85 -22.28 -11.13
N GLU A 249 -17.82 -22.42 -10.24
CA GLU A 249 -17.72 -21.90 -8.87
C GLU A 249 -16.50 -22.44 -8.10
N ASN A 250 -16.14 -23.70 -8.34
CA ASN A 250 -14.99 -24.36 -7.70
C ASN A 250 -13.63 -23.80 -8.15
N GLU A 251 -13.58 -23.02 -9.24
CA GLU A 251 -12.37 -22.35 -9.71
C GLU A 251 -12.18 -20.96 -9.09
N ILE A 252 -13.15 -20.45 -8.33
CA ILE A 252 -13.13 -19.11 -7.72
C ILE A 252 -13.02 -19.24 -6.20
N GLU A 253 -12.00 -18.64 -5.60
CA GLU A 253 -11.77 -18.73 -4.15
C GLU A 253 -11.28 -17.43 -3.53
N PHE A 254 -11.54 -17.25 -2.23
CA PHE A 254 -11.17 -16.06 -1.47
C PHE A 254 -10.20 -16.41 -0.35
N ILE A 255 -9.21 -15.54 -0.10
CA ILE A 255 -8.31 -15.70 1.06
C ILE A 255 -9.07 -15.67 2.40
N HIS A 256 -10.26 -15.07 2.44
CA HIS A 256 -11.09 -14.90 3.63
C HIS A 256 -11.66 -16.20 4.19
N LYS A 257 -11.75 -17.27 3.37
CA LYS A 257 -12.24 -18.57 3.83
C LYS A 257 -11.23 -19.28 4.75
N ALA A 258 -9.94 -18.97 4.62
CA ALA A 258 -8.91 -19.58 5.45
C ALA A 258 -8.76 -18.85 6.80
N LYS A 259 -8.88 -19.60 7.88
CA LYS A 259 -8.80 -19.11 9.27
C LYS A 259 -7.39 -19.22 9.85
N ASN A 260 -6.59 -20.15 9.34
CA ASN A 260 -5.23 -20.43 9.82
C ASN A 260 -4.25 -20.59 8.65
N ASN A 261 -2.95 -20.64 8.96
CA ASN A 261 -1.90 -20.72 7.94
C ASN A 261 -1.94 -22.03 7.13
N MET A 262 -2.33 -23.15 7.76
CA MET A 262 -2.44 -24.43 7.06
C MET A 262 -3.53 -24.39 5.97
N GLU A 263 -4.69 -23.80 6.26
CA GLU A 263 -5.76 -23.61 5.28
C GLU A 263 -5.35 -22.65 4.17
N LYS A 264 -4.60 -21.58 4.50
CA LYS A 264 -4.05 -20.68 3.48
C LYS A 264 -3.13 -21.44 2.52
N ASP A 265 -2.21 -22.24 3.05
CA ASP A 265 -1.28 -23.04 2.24
C ASP A 265 -2.00 -24.05 1.35
N ALA A 266 -3.03 -24.72 1.86
CA ALA A 266 -3.86 -25.61 1.06
C ALA A 266 -4.54 -24.89 -0.12
N ILE A 267 -5.04 -23.66 0.09
CA ILE A 267 -5.58 -22.84 -1.00
C ILE A 267 -4.48 -22.49 -2.01
N PHE A 268 -3.28 -22.10 -1.57
CA PHE A 268 -2.17 -21.80 -2.46
C PHE A 268 -1.73 -22.97 -3.30
N ASP A 269 -1.77 -24.18 -2.75
CA ASP A 269 -1.43 -25.38 -3.49
C ASP A 269 -2.47 -25.68 -4.57
N LYS A 270 -3.76 -25.45 -4.29
CA LYS A 270 -4.83 -25.53 -5.29
C LYS A 270 -4.68 -24.49 -6.40
N VAL A 271 -4.30 -23.26 -6.06
CA VAL A 271 -3.99 -22.21 -7.04
C VAL A 271 -2.79 -22.62 -7.91
N ARG A 272 -1.72 -23.13 -7.31
CA ARG A 272 -0.52 -23.60 -8.03
C ARG A 272 -0.79 -24.80 -8.95
N LYS A 273 -1.74 -25.67 -8.59
CA LYS A 273 -2.20 -26.79 -9.42
C LYS A 273 -3.20 -26.39 -10.52
N GLY A 274 -3.66 -25.13 -10.52
CA GLY A 274 -4.69 -24.66 -11.45
C GLY A 274 -6.09 -25.22 -11.17
N GLU A 275 -6.34 -25.70 -9.94
CA GLU A 275 -7.67 -26.08 -9.48
C GLU A 275 -8.49 -24.82 -9.14
N ILE A 276 -7.85 -23.82 -8.56
CA ILE A 276 -8.41 -22.48 -8.38
C ILE A 276 -7.74 -21.57 -9.41
N ARG A 277 -8.55 -20.96 -10.27
CA ARG A 277 -8.06 -20.13 -11.39
C ARG A 277 -8.34 -18.65 -11.20
N VAL A 278 -9.26 -18.28 -10.32
CA VAL A 278 -9.50 -16.89 -9.93
C VAL A 278 -9.43 -16.79 -8.41
N PHE A 279 -8.41 -16.10 -7.89
CA PHE A 279 -8.18 -15.99 -6.46
C PHE A 279 -8.18 -14.53 -6.01
N LEU A 280 -9.12 -14.17 -5.12
CA LEU A 280 -9.28 -12.82 -4.62
C LEU A 280 -8.61 -12.67 -3.25
N VAL A 281 -7.80 -11.62 -3.09
CA VAL A 281 -6.98 -11.38 -1.91
C VAL A 281 -6.98 -9.90 -1.53
N GLN A 282 -6.84 -9.62 -0.24
CA GLN A 282 -6.45 -8.32 0.28
C GLN A 282 -4.92 -8.24 0.41
N HIS A 283 -4.31 -7.12 0.03
CA HIS A 283 -2.85 -6.92 0.04
C HIS A 283 -2.23 -7.28 1.39
N ARG A 284 -2.82 -6.79 2.49
CA ARG A 284 -2.32 -7.05 3.86
C ARG A 284 -2.32 -8.53 4.25
N LYS A 285 -3.30 -9.30 3.77
CA LYS A 285 -3.37 -10.75 4.04
C LYS A 285 -2.39 -11.53 3.16
N TRP A 286 -2.05 -11.01 1.99
CA TRP A 286 -1.02 -11.58 1.11
C TRP A 286 0.38 -11.46 1.72
N GLU A 287 0.75 -10.28 2.23
CA GLU A 287 2.06 -10.03 2.83
C GLU A 287 2.33 -10.94 4.05
N GLN A 288 1.33 -11.16 4.90
CA GLN A 288 1.43 -12.06 6.04
C GLN A 288 1.76 -13.51 5.63
N VAL A 289 1.37 -13.93 4.43
CA VAL A 289 1.67 -15.27 3.92
C VAL A 289 3.07 -15.33 3.34
N LEU A 290 3.50 -14.29 2.61
CA LEU A 290 4.84 -14.24 2.03
C LEU A 290 5.94 -14.20 3.11
N MET A 291 5.75 -13.43 4.18
CA MET A 291 6.73 -13.34 5.28
C MET A 291 6.92 -14.64 6.06
N LEU A 292 5.95 -15.56 6.00
CA LEU A 292 6.04 -16.87 6.66
C LEU A 292 6.73 -17.93 5.79
N LYS A 293 6.97 -17.64 4.50
CA LYS A 293 7.57 -18.58 3.52
C LYS A 293 9.04 -18.30 3.22
N THR A 294 9.65 -17.36 3.94
CA THR A 294 11.08 -17.00 3.83
C THR A 294 11.96 -17.64 4.92
N ASN A 295 11.50 -18.70 5.59
CA ASN A 295 12.33 -19.53 6.47
C ASN A 295 12.43 -20.95 5.92
#